data_AF-A0A327NH89-F1
#
_entry.id   AF-A0A327NH89-F1
#
_cell.length_a   1.000
_cell.length_b   1.000
_cell.length_c   1.000
_cell.angle_alpha   90.00
_cell.angle_beta   90.00
_cell.angle_gamma   90.00
#
_symmetry.space_group_name_H-M   'P 1'
#
loop_
_entity.id
_entity.type
_entity.pdbx_description
1 polymer ?
#
loop_
_entity_poly.entity_id
_entity_poly.type
_entity_poly.pdbx_seq_one_letter_code
_entity_poly.pdbx_strand_id
1 'polypeptide(L)'
;MKKSLVLFSIVALLTSCGKSEGSLAGNVFWKYNNFIGNKPDSGSKVHLYPLTNKSSPFKEVADVRGDFRFDKVTVGDYLLIVVSENTNASGEDIYGELKDNSKYLKKVFDYNVPEIKLSGDIVKNYAIITKTINDTTLIRLGFLTHKFRIKPVSIQKDKTTNEVIDFGHTFM
;
A
#
# COMPACT_ATOMS: atom_id res chain seq x y z
N MET A 1 -61.86 3.45 -34.08
CA MET A 1 -61.00 2.41 -33.49
C MET A 1 -59.56 2.88 -33.50
N LYS A 2 -58.90 2.70 -32.34
CA LYS A 2 -57.45 2.75 -32.04
C LYS A 2 -56.68 4.07 -32.24
N LYS A 3 -56.39 4.64 -31.07
CA LYS A 3 -55.59 5.82 -30.74
C LYS A 3 -54.13 5.60 -31.19
N SER A 4 -53.54 6.62 -31.83
CA SER A 4 -52.11 6.67 -32.15
C SER A 4 -51.32 6.84 -30.86
N LEU A 5 -50.47 5.86 -30.57
CA LEU A 5 -49.66 5.78 -29.36
C LEU A 5 -48.47 6.73 -29.52
N VAL A 6 -48.47 7.80 -28.73
CA VAL A 6 -47.34 8.74 -28.60
C VAL A 6 -46.12 7.96 -28.11
N LEU A 7 -45.11 7.85 -28.97
CA LEU A 7 -43.81 7.28 -28.66
C LEU A 7 -43.08 8.25 -27.73
N PHE A 8 -43.28 8.09 -26.43
CA PHE A 8 -42.48 8.74 -25.41
C PHE A 8 -41.06 8.18 -25.49
N SER A 9 -40.19 8.84 -26.25
CA SER A 9 -38.75 8.71 -26.12
C SER A 9 -38.35 9.30 -24.77
N ILE A 10 -38.51 8.49 -23.72
CA ILE A 10 -37.87 8.72 -22.44
C ILE A 10 -36.37 8.60 -22.71
N VAL A 11 -35.74 9.76 -22.94
CA VAL A 11 -34.31 9.93 -22.76
C VAL A 11 -34.06 9.63 -21.29
N ALA A 12 -33.80 8.36 -21.00
CA ALA A 12 -33.15 7.94 -19.78
C ALA A 12 -31.76 8.55 -19.85
N LEU A 13 -31.65 9.81 -19.39
CA LEU A 13 -30.47 10.32 -18.74
C LEU A 13 -30.22 9.34 -17.58
N LEU A 14 -29.50 8.28 -17.89
CA LEU A 14 -28.77 7.47 -16.94
C LEU A 14 -27.83 8.47 -16.27
N THR A 15 -28.31 9.13 -15.23
CA THR A 15 -27.48 9.67 -14.17
C THR A 15 -26.84 8.45 -13.53
N SER A 16 -25.82 7.94 -14.23
CA SER A 16 -24.77 7.14 -13.65
C SER A 16 -24.29 7.97 -12.48
N CYS A 17 -24.80 7.65 -11.29
CA CYS A 17 -24.15 7.92 -10.03
C CYS A 17 -22.88 7.05 -10.02
N GLY A 18 -22.02 7.31 -11.00
CA GLY A 18 -20.72 6.69 -11.13
C GLY A 18 -19.92 7.23 -9.98
N LYS A 19 -19.44 6.32 -9.13
CA LYS A 19 -18.43 6.70 -8.15
C LYS A 19 -17.33 7.43 -8.91
N SER A 20 -16.96 8.61 -8.44
CA SER A 20 -15.85 9.33 -9.05
C SER A 20 -14.60 8.46 -8.92
N GLU A 21 -13.90 8.23 -10.03
CA GLU A 21 -12.76 7.33 -10.11
C GLU A 21 -11.50 8.10 -10.48
N GLY A 22 -10.36 7.59 -10.03
CA GLY A 22 -9.01 8.02 -10.39
C GLY A 22 -8.11 6.82 -10.57
N SER A 23 -6.80 7.01 -10.53
CA SER A 23 -5.82 5.93 -10.65
C SER A 23 -4.60 6.19 -9.78
N LEU A 24 -3.87 5.12 -9.46
CA LEU A 24 -2.58 5.17 -8.82
C LEU A 24 -1.59 4.40 -9.68
N ALA A 25 -0.44 4.99 -9.96
CA ALA A 25 0.69 4.29 -10.56
C ALA A 25 1.93 4.53 -9.71
N GLY A 26 2.91 3.65 -9.80
CA GLY A 26 4.18 3.89 -9.16
C GLY A 26 5.26 2.94 -9.58
N ASN A 27 6.46 3.22 -9.07
CA ASN A 27 7.65 2.42 -9.27
C ASN A 27 8.28 2.09 -7.91
N VAL A 28 8.76 0.86 -7.79
CA VAL A 28 9.38 0.31 -6.58
C VAL A 28 10.81 -0.11 -6.92
N PHE A 29 11.77 0.32 -6.12
CA PHE A 29 13.16 -0.03 -6.29
C PHE A 29 13.90 -0.12 -4.96
N TRP A 30 15.10 -0.70 -5.03
CA TRP A 30 16.05 -0.78 -3.93
C TRP A 30 17.46 -0.47 -4.41
N LYS A 31 18.35 -0.09 -3.50
CA LYS A 31 19.73 0.24 -3.82
C LYS A 31 20.64 -0.94 -3.53
N TYR A 32 21.19 -1.54 -4.60
CA TYR A 32 22.05 -2.71 -4.52
C TYR A 32 23.35 -2.40 -3.78
N ASN A 33 24.09 -1.41 -4.26
CA ASN A 33 25.25 -0.82 -3.58
C ASN A 33 25.58 0.54 -4.20
N ASN A 34 26.66 1.17 -3.75
CA ASN A 34 27.08 2.49 -4.26
C ASN A 34 27.67 2.46 -5.69
N PHE A 35 27.90 1.29 -6.28
CA PHE A 35 28.51 1.14 -7.61
C PHE A 35 27.47 0.77 -8.68
N ILE A 36 26.61 -0.21 -8.39
CA ILE A 36 25.55 -0.69 -9.28
C ILE A 36 24.34 0.24 -9.26
N GLY A 37 24.07 0.89 -8.12
CA GLY A 37 22.93 1.80 -7.96
C GLY A 37 21.60 1.08 -7.75
N ASN A 38 20.54 1.67 -8.31
CA ASN A 38 19.17 1.24 -8.07
C ASN A 38 18.79 0.05 -8.95
N LYS A 39 18.04 -0.89 -8.36
CA LYS A 39 17.47 -2.05 -9.03
C LYS A 39 15.95 -2.02 -8.89
N PRO A 40 15.19 -2.32 -9.95
CA PRO A 40 13.75 -2.45 -9.85
C PRO A 40 13.41 -3.58 -8.87
N ASP A 41 12.41 -3.36 -8.03
CA ASP A 41 11.93 -4.36 -7.07
C ASP A 41 10.80 -5.17 -7.69
N SER A 42 11.17 -6.07 -8.60
CA SER A 42 10.22 -6.94 -9.29
C SER A 42 9.56 -7.91 -8.31
N GLY A 43 8.26 -8.11 -8.43
CA GLY A 43 7.50 -9.06 -7.60
C GLY A 43 7.01 -8.49 -6.27
N SER A 44 7.33 -7.23 -5.94
CA SER A 44 6.86 -6.60 -4.70
C SER A 44 5.34 -6.58 -4.60
N LYS A 45 4.82 -6.93 -3.43
CA LYS A 45 3.39 -6.96 -3.14
C LYS A 45 2.92 -5.55 -2.80
N VAL A 46 1.95 -5.05 -3.57
CA VAL A 46 1.41 -3.70 -3.44
C VAL A 46 -0.04 -3.77 -2.99
N HIS A 47 -0.33 -3.25 -1.81
CA HIS A 47 -1.67 -3.26 -1.22
C HIS A 47 -2.16 -1.83 -1.00
N LEU A 48 -3.38 -1.54 -1.44
CA LEU A 48 -3.99 -0.22 -1.29
C LEU A 48 -5.27 -0.33 -0.44
N TYR A 49 -5.18 0.07 0.83
CA TYR A 49 -6.28 -0.01 1.79
C TYR A 49 -7.04 1.30 1.86
N PRO A 50 -8.38 1.31 1.74
CA PRO A 50 -9.15 2.53 1.99
C PRO A 50 -8.98 3.00 3.44
N LEU A 51 -8.74 4.30 3.64
CA LEU A 51 -8.70 4.88 4.99
C LEU A 51 -10.09 5.23 5.51
N THR A 52 -11.11 5.24 4.66
CA THR A 52 -12.48 5.66 5.02
C THR A 52 -13.34 4.51 5.53
N ASN A 53 -13.03 3.27 5.16
CA ASN A 53 -13.71 2.07 5.64
C ASN A 53 -12.72 0.90 5.77
N LYS A 54 -12.96 -0.02 6.71
CA LYS A 54 -12.15 -1.24 6.90
C LYS A 54 -12.52 -2.30 5.85
N SER A 55 -12.46 -1.95 4.56
CA SER A 55 -12.74 -2.87 3.47
C SER A 55 -11.46 -3.56 2.98
N SER A 56 -11.63 -4.61 2.17
CA SER A 56 -10.51 -5.35 1.58
C SER A 56 -9.64 -4.42 0.72
N PRO A 57 -8.31 -4.60 0.74
CA PRO A 57 -7.41 -3.80 -0.08
C PRO A 57 -7.55 -4.16 -1.55
N PHE A 58 -7.24 -3.20 -2.42
CA PHE A 58 -6.78 -3.53 -3.77
C PHE A 58 -5.38 -4.13 -3.69
N LYS A 59 -5.08 -5.11 -4.55
CA LYS A 59 -3.79 -5.81 -4.55
C LYS A 59 -3.21 -5.85 -5.95
N GLU A 60 -1.93 -5.58 -6.04
CA GLU A 60 -1.14 -5.69 -7.26
C GLU A 60 0.25 -6.25 -6.95
N VAL A 61 0.96 -6.64 -8.00
CA VAL A 61 2.35 -7.08 -7.95
C VAL A 61 3.17 -6.24 -8.91
N ALA A 62 4.29 -5.70 -8.44
CA ALA A 62 5.19 -4.91 -9.28
C ALA A 62 5.78 -5.77 -10.42
N ASP A 63 5.79 -5.22 -11.64
CA ASP A 63 6.31 -5.90 -12.84
C ASP A 63 7.85 -6.03 -12.81
N VAL A 64 8.43 -6.58 -13.87
CA VAL A 64 9.90 -6.78 -13.99
C VAL A 64 10.71 -5.48 -13.97
N ARG A 65 10.06 -4.33 -14.15
CA ARG A 65 10.66 -2.98 -14.06
C ARG A 65 10.34 -2.30 -12.73
N GLY A 66 9.65 -2.99 -11.81
CA GLY A 66 9.21 -2.46 -10.52
C GLY A 66 7.96 -1.59 -10.62
N ASP A 67 7.29 -1.57 -11.78
CA ASP A 67 6.12 -0.73 -12.00
C ASP A 67 4.85 -1.41 -11.48
N PHE A 68 3.94 -0.65 -10.87
CA PHE A 68 2.60 -1.10 -10.48
C PHE A 68 1.53 -0.07 -10.86
N ARG A 69 0.28 -0.52 -11.03
CA ARG A 69 -0.84 0.36 -11.37
C ARG A 69 -2.17 -0.15 -10.85
N PHE A 70 -2.96 0.74 -10.25
CA PHE A 70 -4.38 0.57 -9.96
C PHE A 70 -5.20 1.54 -10.81
N ASP A 71 -6.02 1.00 -11.70
CA ASP A 71 -6.95 1.77 -12.52
C ASP A 71 -8.34 1.85 -11.89
N LYS A 72 -9.07 2.94 -12.18
CA LYS A 72 -10.48 3.12 -11.81
C LYS A 72 -10.74 2.92 -10.32
N VAL A 73 -9.85 3.45 -9.47
CA VAL A 73 -9.99 3.42 -8.02
C VAL A 73 -10.94 4.53 -7.60
N THR A 74 -11.90 4.24 -6.72
CA THR A 74 -12.82 5.27 -6.20
C THR A 74 -12.02 6.39 -5.51
N VAL A 75 -12.39 7.64 -5.77
CA VAL A 75 -11.79 8.83 -5.16
C VAL A 75 -11.85 8.76 -3.63
N GLY A 76 -10.75 9.12 -2.98
CA GLY A 76 -10.64 9.09 -1.52
C GLY A 76 -9.19 8.92 -1.04
N ASP A 77 -9.04 8.81 0.28
CA ASP A 77 -7.74 8.61 0.92
C ASP A 77 -7.50 7.13 1.22
N TYR A 78 -6.26 6.71 1.01
CA TYR A 78 -5.83 5.33 1.10
C TYR A 78 -4.50 5.21 1.84
N LEU A 79 -4.23 4.01 2.36
CA LEU A 79 -2.95 3.57 2.87
C LEU A 79 -2.33 2.63 1.85
N LEU A 80 -1.29 3.10 1.16
CA LEU A 80 -0.46 2.28 0.30
C LEU A 80 0.56 1.54 1.17
N ILE A 81 0.60 0.22 1.04
CA ILE A 81 1.56 -0.66 1.70
C ILE A 81 2.28 -1.44 0.61
N VAL A 82 3.60 -1.29 0.54
CA VAL A 82 4.42 -2.02 -0.43
C VAL A 82 5.41 -2.88 0.34
N VAL A 83 5.41 -4.18 0.06
CA VAL A 83 6.30 -5.16 0.69
C VAL A 83 7.23 -5.72 -0.38
N SER A 84 8.52 -5.59 -0.14
CA SER A 84 9.55 -6.12 -1.03
C SER A 84 9.60 -7.64 -0.94
N GLU A 85 9.86 -8.32 -2.06
CA GLU A 85 10.21 -9.75 -2.06
C GLU A 85 11.74 -9.98 -2.19
N ASN A 86 12.51 -8.91 -2.42
CA ASN A 86 13.95 -9.02 -2.72
C ASN A 86 14.84 -8.43 -1.61
N THR A 87 14.25 -7.96 -0.51
CA THR A 87 14.98 -7.21 0.52
C THR A 87 14.56 -7.62 1.92
N ASN A 88 15.55 -7.72 2.82
CA ASN A 88 15.33 -8.05 4.23
C ASN A 88 15.28 -6.79 5.09
N ALA A 89 14.43 -6.79 6.11
CA ALA A 89 14.36 -5.69 7.08
C ALA A 89 15.08 -6.01 8.38
N SER A 90 15.76 -5.02 8.95
CA SER A 90 16.18 -5.05 10.34
C SER A 90 14.98 -4.86 11.27
N GLY A 91 15.14 -5.17 12.56
CA GLY A 91 14.09 -4.91 13.55
C GLY A 91 13.77 -3.42 13.63
N GLU A 92 14.81 -2.59 13.57
CA GLU A 92 14.72 -1.13 13.56
C GLU A 92 13.95 -0.60 12.35
N ASP A 93 14.20 -1.14 11.15
CA ASP A 93 13.48 -0.76 9.93
C ASP A 93 11.98 -1.07 10.10
N ILE A 94 11.65 -2.28 10.60
CA ILE A 94 10.26 -2.71 10.83
C ILE A 94 9.58 -1.80 11.84
N TYR A 95 10.20 -1.62 13.01
CA TYR A 95 9.58 -0.85 14.09
C TYR A 95 9.47 0.64 13.76
N GLY A 96 10.46 1.22 13.10
CA GLY A 96 10.42 2.61 12.63
C GLY A 96 9.24 2.84 11.70
N GLU A 97 9.10 2.01 10.66
CA GLU A 97 8.01 2.13 9.69
C GLU A 97 6.63 2.00 10.36
N LEU A 98 6.47 1.05 11.30
CA LEU A 98 5.22 0.89 12.04
C LEU A 98 4.93 2.10 12.93
N LYS A 99 5.92 2.56 13.69
CA LYS A 99 5.77 3.68 14.63
C LYS A 99 5.39 4.96 13.91
N ASP A 100 6.09 5.29 12.84
CA ASP A 100 5.87 6.49 12.04
C ASP A 100 4.47 6.49 11.39
N ASN A 101 3.92 5.30 11.12
CA ASN A 101 2.60 5.12 10.52
C ASN A 101 1.52 4.63 11.50
N SER A 102 1.76 4.68 12.81
CA SER A 102 0.91 4.13 13.87
C SER A 102 -0.55 4.59 13.78
N LYS A 103 -0.80 5.87 13.49
CA LYS A 103 -2.15 6.43 13.27
C LYS A 103 -2.92 5.71 12.18
N TYR A 104 -2.26 5.42 11.05
CA TYR A 104 -2.91 4.78 9.90
C TYR A 104 -3.10 3.28 10.14
N LEU A 105 -2.14 2.63 10.78
CA LEU A 105 -2.26 1.23 11.20
C LEU A 105 -3.43 1.03 12.16
N LYS A 106 -3.63 1.93 13.12
CA LYS A 106 -4.80 1.91 13.99
C LYS A 106 -6.10 2.07 13.20
N LYS A 107 -6.11 2.96 12.20
CA LYS A 107 -7.31 3.19 11.38
C LYS A 107 -7.69 1.97 10.53
N VAL A 108 -6.72 1.36 9.85
CA VAL A 108 -6.95 0.27 8.90
C VAL A 108 -7.07 -1.10 9.58
N PHE A 109 -6.17 -1.40 10.52
CA PHE A 109 -6.04 -2.73 11.12
C PHE A 109 -6.51 -2.81 12.57
N ASP A 110 -6.95 -1.69 13.16
CA ASP A 110 -7.17 -1.57 14.61
C ASP A 110 -5.91 -1.79 15.47
N TYR A 111 -4.74 -1.82 14.84
CA TYR A 111 -3.48 -2.16 15.48
C TYR A 111 -2.89 -0.96 16.21
N ASN A 112 -2.62 -1.12 17.50
CA ASN A 112 -1.86 -0.14 18.30
C ASN A 112 -0.40 -0.58 18.31
N VAL A 113 0.48 0.26 17.77
CA VAL A 113 1.92 -0.02 17.76
C VAL A 113 2.43 0.06 19.19
N PRO A 114 3.02 -1.03 19.73
CA PRO A 114 3.52 -1.05 21.10
C PRO A 114 4.74 -0.16 21.25
N GLU A 115 4.92 0.47 22.39
CA GLU A 115 6.17 1.15 22.70
C GLU A 115 7.27 0.13 23.01
N ILE A 116 8.33 0.13 22.20
CA ILE A 116 9.48 -0.74 22.36
C ILE A 116 10.71 0.10 22.72
N LYS A 117 11.37 -0.30 23.82
CA LYS A 117 12.67 0.26 24.23
C LYS A 117 13.77 -0.54 23.53
N LEU A 118 14.37 0.08 22.51
CA LEU A 118 15.51 -0.49 21.81
C LEU A 118 16.77 -0.37 22.66
N SER A 119 17.61 -1.39 22.58
CA SER A 119 18.95 -1.42 23.14
C SER A 119 19.99 -1.10 22.04
N GLY A 120 21.27 -1.00 22.39
CA GLY A 120 22.35 -0.92 21.40
C GLY A 120 22.66 -2.24 20.67
N ASP A 121 21.95 -3.32 21.01
CA ASP A 121 22.17 -4.67 20.48
C ASP A 121 21.07 -5.02 19.46
N ILE A 122 21.44 -5.00 18.18
CA ILE A 122 20.54 -5.20 17.03
C ILE A 122 19.85 -6.57 17.09
N VAL A 123 20.56 -7.61 17.51
CA VAL A 123 20.00 -8.97 17.58
C VAL A 123 18.92 -9.04 18.66
N LYS A 124 19.17 -8.43 19.83
CA LYS A 124 18.16 -8.33 20.89
C LYS A 124 16.97 -7.50 20.45
N ASN A 125 17.19 -6.39 19.75
CA ASN A 125 16.12 -5.55 19.23
C ASN A 125 15.21 -6.34 18.28
N TYR A 126 15.78 -7.07 17.32
CA TYR A 126 15.00 -7.92 16.42
C TYR A 126 14.15 -8.95 17.16
N ALA A 127 14.73 -9.65 18.14
CA ALA A 127 14.00 -10.63 18.96
C ALA A 127 12.86 -10.01 19.77
N ILE A 128 13.08 -8.83 20.37
CA ILE A 128 12.05 -8.11 21.13
C ILE A 128 10.92 -7.67 20.18
N ILE A 129 11.27 -7.10 19.03
CA ILE A 129 10.33 -6.54 18.06
C ILE A 129 9.45 -7.65 17.48
N THR A 130 10.04 -8.73 16.99
CA THR A 130 9.30 -9.87 16.43
C THR A 130 8.43 -10.57 17.47
N LYS A 131 8.87 -10.68 18.73
CA LYS A 131 8.05 -11.23 19.82
C LYS A 131 6.88 -10.32 20.19
N THR A 132 7.10 -9.01 20.17
CA THR A 132 6.08 -8.01 20.59
C THR A 132 5.05 -7.79 19.47
N ILE A 133 5.49 -7.76 18.22
CA ILE A 133 4.64 -7.65 17.04
C ILE A 133 4.16 -9.05 16.67
N ASN A 134 3.22 -9.57 17.47
CA ASN A 134 2.55 -10.85 17.20
C ASN A 134 1.13 -10.61 16.65
N ASP A 135 1.01 -9.78 15.62
CA ASP A 135 -0.24 -9.54 14.93
C ASP A 135 -0.32 -10.39 13.66
N THR A 136 -1.31 -11.28 13.59
CA THR A 136 -1.47 -12.22 12.47
C THR A 136 -1.66 -11.54 11.12
N THR A 137 -2.23 -10.33 11.07
CA THR A 137 -2.39 -9.56 9.84
C THR A 137 -1.04 -9.06 9.35
N LEU A 138 -0.24 -8.46 10.24
CA LEU A 138 1.08 -7.94 9.91
C LEU A 138 2.05 -9.06 9.51
N ILE A 139 1.96 -10.21 10.18
CA ILE A 139 2.73 -11.42 9.83
C ILE A 139 2.37 -11.91 8.42
N ARG A 140 1.08 -11.99 8.09
CA ARG A 140 0.62 -12.41 6.75
C ARG A 140 1.02 -11.44 5.65
N LEU A 141 1.20 -10.17 5.97
CA LEU A 141 1.73 -9.17 5.05
C LEU A 141 3.26 -9.28 4.86
N GLY A 142 3.96 -10.08 5.65
CA GLY A 142 5.42 -10.25 5.54
C GLY A 142 6.24 -9.17 6.24
N PHE A 143 5.62 -8.39 7.14
CA PHE A 143 6.26 -7.26 7.82
C PHE A 143 7.41 -7.66 8.75
N LEU A 144 7.53 -8.94 9.13
CA LEU A 144 8.58 -9.39 10.05
C LEU A 144 9.85 -9.89 9.35
N THR A 145 9.82 -10.03 8.02
CA THR A 145 10.93 -10.60 7.26
C THR A 145 11.47 -9.62 6.22
N HIS A 146 10.58 -8.95 5.50
CA HIS A 146 10.96 -8.10 4.37
C HIS A 146 10.85 -6.62 4.69
N LYS A 147 11.58 -5.78 3.94
CA LYS A 147 11.31 -4.34 3.99
C LYS A 147 9.93 -4.05 3.43
N PHE A 148 9.25 -3.14 4.10
CA PHE A 148 7.98 -2.61 3.64
C PHE A 148 7.96 -1.10 3.82
N ARG A 149 7.12 -0.43 3.04
CA ARG A 149 6.86 1.01 3.12
C ARG A 149 5.38 1.23 3.26
N ILE A 150 5.00 2.14 4.16
CA ILE A 150 3.63 2.55 4.40
C ILE A 150 3.53 4.03 4.04
N LYS A 151 2.59 4.36 3.15
CA LYS A 151 2.40 5.74 2.69
C LYS A 151 0.91 6.09 2.58
N PRO A 152 0.44 7.17 3.22
CA PRO A 152 -0.89 7.69 2.92
C PRO A 152 -0.89 8.33 1.53
N VAL A 153 -1.90 8.01 0.72
CA VAL A 153 -2.05 8.54 -0.64
C VAL A 153 -3.50 8.97 -0.87
N SER A 154 -3.71 9.95 -1.74
CA SER A 154 -5.06 10.43 -2.10
C SER A 154 -5.32 10.22 -3.58
N ILE A 155 -6.44 9.58 -3.91
CA ILE A 155 -6.89 9.34 -5.27
C ILE A 155 -7.83 10.46 -5.67
N GLN A 156 -7.46 11.19 -6.72
CA GLN A 156 -8.24 12.32 -7.24
C GLN A 156 -8.99 11.92 -8.51
N LYS A 157 -10.16 12.53 -8.70
CA LYS A 157 -11.03 12.26 -9.85
C LYS A 157 -10.29 12.54 -11.16
N ASP A 158 -10.40 11.60 -12.10
CA ASP A 158 -9.86 11.70 -13.48
C ASP A 158 -8.35 11.97 -13.53
N LYS A 159 -7.61 11.63 -12.46
CA LYS A 159 -6.16 11.81 -12.34
C LYS A 159 -5.47 10.51 -11.97
N THR A 160 -4.21 10.39 -12.38
CA THR A 160 -3.29 9.37 -11.88
C THR A 160 -2.38 9.99 -10.81
N THR A 161 -2.48 9.52 -9.58
CA THR A 161 -1.50 9.77 -8.53
C THR A 161 -0.26 8.92 -8.82
N ASN A 162 0.94 9.50 -8.73
CA ASN A 162 2.20 8.78 -9.00
C ASN A 162 3.03 8.68 -7.73
N GLU A 163 3.50 7.48 -7.43
CA GLU A 163 4.31 7.21 -6.25
C GLU A 163 5.65 6.55 -6.58
N VAL A 164 6.65 6.87 -5.78
CA VAL A 164 7.98 6.29 -5.86
C VAL A 164 8.32 5.68 -4.51
N ILE A 165 8.66 4.39 -4.51
CA ILE A 165 8.92 3.61 -3.31
C ILE A 165 10.38 3.16 -3.33
N ASP A 166 11.15 3.71 -2.40
CA ASP A 166 12.57 3.39 -2.23
C ASP A 166 12.78 2.58 -0.92
N PHE A 167 13.27 1.36 -1.08
CA PHE A 167 13.66 0.50 0.05
C PHE A 167 15.06 0.80 0.60
N GLY A 168 15.78 1.72 -0.03
CA GLY A 168 17.11 2.17 0.34
C GLY A 168 18.14 1.06 0.17
N HIS A 169 19.20 1.13 0.97
CA HIS A 169 20.23 0.11 1.00
C HIS A 169 19.71 -1.20 1.59
N THR A 170 20.05 -2.30 0.92
CA THR A 170 19.61 -3.63 1.32
C THR A 170 20.82 -4.54 1.40
N PHE A 171 20.87 -5.34 2.45
CA PHE A 171 21.87 -6.40 2.58
C PHE A 171 21.16 -7.70 2.17
N MET A 172 21.57 -8.26 1.04
CA MET A 172 21.14 -9.60 0.62
C MET A 172 21.98 -10.66 1.32
#